data_AF-A0A7C1UVL9-F1
#
_entry.id   AF-A0A7C1UVL9-F1
#
_cell.length_a   1.000
_cell.length_b   1.000
_cell.length_c   1.000
_cell.angle_alpha   90.00
_cell.angle_beta   90.00
_cell.angle_gamma   90.00
#
_symmetry.space_group_name_H-M   'P 1'
#
loop_
_entity.id
_entity.type
_entity.pdbx_description
1 polymer ?
#
loop_
_entity_poly.entity_id
_entity_poly.type
_entity_poly.pdbx_seq_one_letter_code
_entity_poly.pdbx_strand_id
1 'polypeptide(L)' 'EYECEGYEARAVQHEIDHLNGMLFLDRLVSRRNDLFKRKVYKKKPQ' A
#
# COMPACT_ATOMS: atom_id res chain seq x y z
N GLU A 1 9.62 17.36 19.10
CA GLU A 1 9.12 16.09 18.55
C GLU A 1 7.94 16.38 17.65
N TYR A 2 7.75 15.61 16.58
CA TYR A 2 6.54 15.69 15.78
C TYR A 2 5.59 14.61 16.28
N GLU A 3 4.51 15.03 16.92
CA GLU A 3 3.43 14.12 17.33
C GLU A 3 2.36 14.16 16.23
N CYS A 4 2.10 13.00 15.65
CA CYS A 4 1.04 12.81 14.66
C CYS A 4 0.22 11.61 15.09
N GLU A 5 -1.10 11.71 15.00
CA GLU A 5 -2.01 10.63 15.40
C GLU A 5 -2.94 10.26 14.25
N GLY A 6 -3.54 9.06 14.34
CA GLY A 6 -4.53 8.60 13.37
C GLY A 6 -4.01 8.54 11.93
N TYR A 7 -4.68 9.26 11.03
CA TYR A 7 -4.37 9.23 9.60
C TYR A 7 -3.05 9.92 9.25
N GLU A 8 -2.72 11.01 9.93
CA GLU A 8 -1.50 11.77 9.69
C GLU A 8 -0.28 10.93 10.08
N ALA A 9 -0.34 10.22 11.21
CA ALA A 9 0.68 9.27 11.63
C ALA A 9 0.95 8.19 10.56
N ARG A 10 -0.12 7.67 9.94
CA ARG A 10 0.00 6.64 8.89
C ARG A 10 0.60 7.20 7.60
N ALA A 11 0.23 8.41 7.20
CA ALA A 11 0.80 9.06 6.02
C ALA A 11 2.29 9.32 6.21
N VAL A 12 2.70 9.86 7.37
CA VAL A 12 4.11 10.11 7.69
C VAL A 12 4.91 8.81 7.66
N GLN A 13 4.40 7.74 8.27
CA GLN A 13 5.05 6.42 8.22
C GLN A 13 5.17 5.87 6.79
N HIS A 14 4.17 6.08 5.93
CA HIS A 14 4.19 5.66 4.53
C HIS A 14 5.28 6.37 3.73
N GLU A 15 5.43 7.68 3.89
CA GLU A 15 6.46 8.46 3.20
C GLU A 15 7.87 8.09 3.69
N ILE A 16 8.04 7.81 4.99
CA ILE A 16 9.31 7.32 5.54
C ILE A 16 9.66 5.94 4.96
N ASP A 17 8.68 5.03 4.84
CA ASP A 17 8.89 3.71 4.23
C ASP A 17 9.40 3.86 2.77
N HIS A 18 8.83 4.78 1.98
CA HIS A 18 9.29 5.06 0.62
C HIS A 18 10.73 5.57 0.57
N LEU A 19 11.14 6.44 1.50
CA LEU A 19 12.53 6.91 1.58
C LEU A 19 13.52 5.77 1.90
N ASN A 20 13.06 4.75 2.61
CA ASN A 20 13.82 3.53 2.89
C ASN A 20 13.71 2.47 1.78
N GLY A 21 13.03 2.78 0.68
CA GLY A 21 12.79 1.84 -0.42
C GLY A 21 11.84 0.70 -0.09
N MET A 22 11.07 0.82 1.00
CA MET A 22 10.08 -0.17 1.42
C MET A 22 8.70 0.25 0.93
N LEU A 23 7.96 -0.69 0.35
CA LEU A 23 6.55 -0.51 0.05
C LEU A 23 5.71 -1.11 1.18
N PHE A 24 4.47 -0.64 1.33
CA PHE A 24 3.51 -1.27 2.25
C PHE A 24 3.32 -2.77 1.94
N LEU A 25 3.56 -3.17 0.69
CA LEU A 25 3.54 -4.55 0.21
C LEU A 25 4.59 -5.45 0.87
N ASP A 26 5.71 -4.88 1.31
CA ASP A 26 6.77 -5.64 1.97
C ASP A 26 6.40 -6.02 3.40
N ARG A 27 5.42 -5.34 3.99
CA ARG A 27 4.85 -5.65 5.30
C ARG A 27 3.72 -6.70 5.23
N LEU A 28 3.27 -7.11 4.04
CA LEU A 28 2.28 -8.17 3.88
C LEU A 28 2.92 -9.55 4.11
N VAL A 29 2.38 -10.30 5.07
CA VAL A 29 2.83 -11.68 5.38
C VAL A 29 2.62 -12.60 4.18
N SER A 30 1.54 -12.42 3.41
CA SER A 30 1.30 -13.18 2.18
C SER A 30 0.96 -12.28 1.00
N ARG A 31 1.99 -11.86 0.27
CA ARG A 31 1.84 -11.13 -1.01
C ARG A 31 0.88 -11.81 -2.00
N ARG A 32 0.71 -13.13 -1.94
CA ARG A 32 -0.18 -13.87 -2.87
C ARG A 32 -1.65 -13.90 -2.44
N ASN A 33 -1.92 -13.90 -1.13
CA ASN A 33 -3.29 -13.99 -0.60
C ASN A 33 -3.86 -12.60 -0.27
N ASP A 34 -3.00 -11.67 0.15
CA ASP A 34 -3.41 -10.35 0.62
C ASP A 34 -3.48 -9.33 -0.55
N LEU A 35 -2.88 -9.64 -1.71
CA LEU A 35 -3.00 -8.83 -2.92
C LEU A 35 -4.14 -9.31 -3.81
N PHE A 36 -5.29 -8.63 -3.69
CA PHE A 36 -6.36 -8.74 -4.67
C PHE A 36 -5.89 -8.18 -6.02
N LYS A 37 -5.85 -9.03 -7.05
CA LYS A 37 -5.57 -8.58 -8.43
C LYS A 37 -6.62 -7.56 -8.86
N ARG A 38 -6.18 -6.44 -9.47
CA ARG A 38 -7.10 -5.47 -10.08
C ARG A 38 -8.06 -6.20 -11.02
N LYS A 39 -9.37 -5.99 -10.85
CA LYS A 39 -10.38 -6.51 -11.77
C LYS A 39 -10.17 -5.86 -13.14
N VAL A 40 -9.74 -6.65 -14.12
CA VAL A 40 -9.67 -6.22 -15.51
C VAL A 40 -11.03 -6.47 -16.14
N TYR A 41 -11.81 -5.42 -16.32
CA TYR A 41 -13.03 -5.47 -17.13
C TYR A 41 -12.60 -5.56 -18.59
N LYS A 42 -12.52 -6.79 -19.14
CA LYS A 42 -12.31 -6.96 -20.58
C LYS A 42 -13.44 -6.23 -21.30
N LYS A 43 -13.11 -5.29 -22.21
CA LYS A 43 -14.11 -4.73 -23.14
C LYS A 43 -14.73 -5.90 -23.90
N LYS A 44 -16.07 -5.96 -23.93
CA LYS A 44 -16.79 -6.97 -24.72
C LYS A 44 -16.28 -6.92 -26.17
N PRO A 45 -15.96 -8.05 -26.81
CA PRO A 45 -15.79 -8.06 -28.25
C PRO A 45 -17.14 -7.64 -28.86
N GLN A 46 -17.08 -6.69 -29.80
CA GLN A 46 -18.23 -6.28 -30.59
C GLN A 46 -18.60 -7.37 -31.59
#